data_AF-K9X8X6-F1
#
_entry.id   AF-K9X8X6-F1
#
_cell.length_a   1.000
_cell.length_b   1.000
_cell.length_c   1.000
_cell.angle_alpha   90.00
_cell.angle_beta   90.00
_cell.angle_gamma   90.00
#
_symmetry.space_group_name_H-M   'P 1'
#
loop_
_entity.id
_entity.type
_entity.pdbx_description
1 polymer ?
#
loop_
_entity_poly.entity_id
_entity_poly.type
_entity_poly.pdbx_seq_one_letter_code
_entity_poly.pdbx_strand_id
1 'polypeptide(L)'
;MLQLTSLLHQIKENPNYFLGKPSITCLDSFLRGYLMARTDMGLQQIGLDLREFHTWIKERLEMKTSQSWLAMILFDSGNERSGFYRFFDLFAEFQSEKRLEAADYNDSRNQIWDEDFYDFLKSIRRRPAMYLGTSSITRLYMLLKGYDYARREAGVTLTDQEQDFLQFQEWVQARFDIHSPQSWDKIILFHSIDEQEALKDFFELLDEFLSRKLQEATS
;
A
#
# COMPACT_ATOMS: atom_id res chain seq x y z
N MET A 1 8.15 4.52 21.13
CA MET A 1 7.02 5.05 20.35
C MET A 1 6.73 4.03 19.26
N LEU A 2 5.50 3.51 19.15
CA LEU A 2 5.17 2.46 18.17
C LEU A 2 5.49 2.97 16.75
N GLN A 3 6.19 2.15 15.93
CA GLN A 3 6.67 2.53 14.60
C GLN A 3 5.56 3.10 13.70
N LEU A 4 4.32 2.62 13.83
CA LEU A 4 3.17 3.12 13.05
C LEU A 4 2.76 4.54 13.41
N THR A 5 2.73 4.90 14.69
CA THR A 5 2.35 6.26 15.10
C THR A 5 3.34 7.28 14.53
N SER A 6 4.63 6.94 14.53
CA SER A 6 5.66 7.77 13.91
C SER A 6 5.48 7.89 12.40
N LEU A 7 5.24 6.76 11.71
CA LEU A 7 5.00 6.75 10.27
C LEU A 7 3.75 7.56 9.90
N LEU A 8 2.64 7.37 10.61
CA LEU A 8 1.40 8.13 10.39
C LEU A 8 1.63 9.63 10.61
N HIS A 9 2.39 10.00 11.64
CA HIS A 9 2.78 11.41 11.83
C HIS A 9 3.57 11.94 10.64
N GLN A 10 4.59 11.22 10.15
CA GLN A 10 5.37 11.63 8.97
C GLN A 10 4.50 11.74 7.71
N ILE A 11 3.57 10.81 7.48
CA ILE A 11 2.64 10.86 6.34
C ILE A 11 1.69 12.06 6.45
N LYS A 12 1.19 12.37 7.65
CA LYS A 12 0.34 13.54 7.90
C LYS A 12 1.06 14.84 7.56
N GLU A 13 2.32 14.97 8.01
CA GLU A 13 3.14 16.17 7.79
C GLU A 13 3.61 16.31 6.34
N ASN A 14 3.83 15.20 5.63
CA ASN A 14 4.38 15.23 4.27
C ASN A 14 3.69 14.26 3.30
N PRO A 15 2.37 14.41 3.06
CA PRO A 15 1.59 13.42 2.31
C PRO A 15 2.04 13.26 0.86
N ASN A 16 2.55 14.32 0.24
CA ASN A 16 3.00 14.27 -1.15
C ASN A 16 4.26 13.41 -1.32
N TYR A 17 5.13 13.36 -0.30
CA TYR A 17 6.32 12.51 -0.34
C TYR A 17 5.97 11.02 -0.33
N PHE A 18 5.01 10.63 0.51
CA PHE A 18 4.62 9.22 0.67
C PHE A 18 3.59 8.76 -0.38
N LEU A 19 2.59 9.60 -0.66
CA LEU A 19 1.38 9.24 -1.40
C LEU A 19 1.22 10.00 -2.71
N GLY A 20 2.08 10.99 -2.99
CA GLY A 20 1.95 11.90 -4.13
C GLY A 20 0.83 12.94 -4.01
N LYS A 21 -0.18 12.68 -3.16
CA LYS A 21 -1.29 13.59 -2.83
C LYS A 21 -1.93 13.19 -1.49
N PRO A 22 -2.60 14.12 -0.78
CA PRO A 22 -3.43 13.76 0.38
C PRO A 22 -4.69 13.04 -0.09
N SER A 23 -4.66 11.70 -0.07
CA SER A 23 -5.76 10.82 -0.50
C SER A 23 -5.91 9.68 0.49
N ILE A 24 -7.13 9.52 1.04
CA ILE A 24 -7.44 8.42 1.96
C ILE A 24 -7.36 7.06 1.28
N THR A 25 -7.71 6.97 -0.01
CA THR A 25 -7.55 5.75 -0.81
C THR A 25 -6.09 5.36 -0.97
N CYS A 26 -5.20 6.34 -1.22
CA CYS A 26 -3.77 6.08 -1.30
C CYS A 26 -3.20 5.70 0.06
N LEU A 27 -3.63 6.37 1.13
CA LEU A 27 -3.25 6.05 2.51
C LEU A 27 -3.65 4.62 2.90
N ASP A 28 -4.90 4.22 2.66
CA ASP A 28 -5.39 2.86 2.92
C ASP A 28 -4.55 1.80 2.19
N SER A 29 -4.29 2.01 0.90
CA SER A 29 -3.52 1.07 0.08
C SER A 29 -2.05 0.99 0.54
N PHE A 30 -1.44 2.13 0.85
CA PHE A 30 -0.09 2.20 1.41
C PHE A 30 0.01 1.48 2.76
N LEU A 31 -0.91 1.74 3.68
CA LEU A 31 -0.93 1.09 4.99
C LEU A 31 -1.18 -0.42 4.88
N ARG A 32 -2.02 -0.87 3.93
CA ARG A 32 -2.18 -2.31 3.65
C ARG A 32 -0.86 -2.95 3.26
N GLY A 33 -0.16 -2.40 2.27
CA GLY A 33 1.14 -2.92 1.85
C GLY A 33 2.17 -2.92 2.98
N TYR A 34 2.22 -1.83 3.74
CA TYR A 34 3.09 -1.70 4.91
C TYR A 34 2.80 -2.79 5.97
N LEU A 35 1.53 -3.00 6.32
CA LEU A 35 1.12 -4.03 7.28
C LEU A 35 1.34 -5.46 6.76
N MET A 36 1.16 -5.68 5.45
CA MET A 36 1.40 -6.98 4.82
C MET A 36 2.88 -7.36 4.94
N ALA A 37 3.78 -6.52 4.45
CA ALA A 37 5.23 -6.75 4.58
C ALA A 37 5.65 -7.00 6.03
N ARG A 38 5.09 -6.24 6.97
CA ARG A 38 5.36 -6.45 8.40
C ARG A 38 4.84 -7.79 8.90
N THR A 39 3.64 -8.20 8.50
CA THR A 39 3.11 -9.52 8.82
C THR A 39 4.01 -10.63 8.29
N ASP A 40 4.47 -10.50 7.05
CA ASP A 40 5.36 -11.45 6.37
C ASP A 40 6.75 -11.51 7.04
N MET A 41 7.19 -10.41 7.67
CA MET A 41 8.41 -10.34 8.48
C MET A 41 8.18 -10.75 9.96
N GLY A 42 6.97 -11.18 10.34
CA GLY A 42 6.62 -11.54 11.72
C GLY A 42 6.43 -10.34 12.67
N LEU A 43 6.35 -9.11 12.16
CA LEU A 43 6.23 -7.85 12.90
C LEU A 43 4.78 -7.40 13.14
N GLN A 44 3.95 -8.30 13.69
CA GLN A 44 2.48 -8.19 13.69
C GLN A 44 1.86 -7.19 14.69
N GLN A 45 2.65 -6.63 15.64
CA GLN A 45 2.12 -5.81 16.74
C GLN A 45 1.28 -4.61 16.26
N ILE A 46 1.61 -4.06 15.10
CA ILE A 46 0.97 -2.86 14.54
C ILE A 46 -0.40 -3.15 13.91
N GLY A 47 -0.62 -4.35 13.39
CA GLY A 47 -1.89 -4.73 12.74
C GLY A 47 -3.07 -4.82 13.71
N LEU A 48 -2.81 -4.85 15.02
CA LEU A 48 -3.85 -4.84 16.06
C LEU A 48 -4.47 -3.45 16.23
N ASP A 49 -3.66 -2.39 16.22
CA ASP A 49 -4.15 -1.01 16.42
C ASP A 49 -5.14 -0.57 15.34
N LEU A 50 -4.89 -0.91 14.07
CA LEU A 50 -5.79 -0.54 12.97
C LEU A 50 -7.07 -1.39 12.93
N ARG A 51 -7.04 -2.62 13.46
CA ARG A 51 -8.24 -3.46 13.62
C ARG A 51 -9.14 -2.93 14.74
N GLU A 52 -8.54 -2.56 15.87
CA GLU A 52 -9.26 -1.92 16.97
C GLU A 52 -9.82 -0.57 16.56
N PHE A 53 -9.02 0.23 15.84
CA PHE A 53 -9.46 1.50 15.27
C PHE A 53 -10.66 1.34 14.34
N HIS A 54 -10.70 0.28 13.51
CA HIS A 54 -11.84 -0.01 12.65
C HIS A 54 -13.13 -0.24 13.45
N THR A 55 -13.04 -1.02 14.53
CA THR A 55 -14.16 -1.26 15.45
C THR A 55 -14.59 0.04 16.14
N TRP A 56 -13.62 0.82 16.65
CA TRP A 56 -13.87 2.08 17.34
C TRP A 56 -14.55 3.11 16.43
N ILE A 57 -14.09 3.29 15.18
CA ILE A 57 -14.71 4.23 14.23
C ILE A 57 -16.18 3.90 13.99
N LYS A 58 -16.51 2.61 13.87
CA LYS A 58 -17.87 2.17 13.58
C LYS A 58 -18.84 2.63 14.66
N GLU A 59 -18.42 2.52 15.92
CA GLU A 59 -19.17 3.00 17.08
C GLU A 59 -19.19 4.53 17.12
N ARG A 60 -18.04 5.18 16.90
CA ARG A 60 -17.89 6.64 16.96
C ARG A 60 -18.73 7.39 15.94
N LEU A 61 -18.85 6.85 14.73
CA LEU A 61 -19.65 7.45 13.65
C LEU A 61 -21.12 6.97 13.66
N GLU A 62 -21.52 6.19 14.67
CA GLU A 62 -22.86 5.61 14.81
C GLU A 62 -23.33 4.82 13.55
N MET A 63 -22.37 4.25 12.80
CA MET A 63 -22.65 3.62 11.52
C MET A 63 -23.01 2.14 11.69
N LYS A 64 -24.22 1.76 11.26
CA LYS A 64 -24.64 0.36 11.19
C LYS A 64 -24.18 -0.30 9.89
N THR A 65 -22.87 -0.38 9.70
CA THR A 65 -22.27 -0.90 8.46
C THR A 65 -21.17 -1.93 8.70
N SER A 66 -20.91 -2.76 7.70
CA SER A 66 -19.75 -3.67 7.61
C SER A 66 -18.64 -3.11 6.71
N GLN A 67 -18.81 -1.89 6.22
CA GLN A 67 -17.85 -1.22 5.34
C GLN A 67 -16.53 -0.95 6.07
N SER A 68 -15.45 -0.79 5.28
CA SER A 68 -14.13 -0.46 5.81
C SER A 68 -14.09 0.94 6.41
N TRP A 69 -13.13 1.22 7.29
CA TRP A 69 -12.89 2.57 7.80
C TRP A 69 -12.67 3.57 6.64
N LEU A 70 -12.02 3.16 5.55
CA LEU A 70 -11.86 3.97 4.34
C LEU A 70 -13.22 4.44 3.82
N ALA A 71 -14.15 3.50 3.62
CA ALA A 71 -15.47 3.81 3.09
C ALA A 71 -16.30 4.66 4.07
N MET A 72 -16.22 4.37 5.38
CA MET A 72 -16.92 5.14 6.41
C MET A 72 -16.43 6.60 6.46
N ILE A 73 -15.11 6.80 6.49
CA ILE A 73 -14.51 8.14 6.56
C ILE A 73 -14.69 8.89 5.24
N LEU A 74 -14.56 8.23 4.09
CA LEU A 74 -14.76 8.87 2.79
C LEU A 74 -16.22 9.33 2.62
N PHE A 75 -17.18 8.54 3.10
CA PHE A 75 -18.59 8.93 3.12
C PHE A 75 -18.85 10.14 4.04
N ASP A 76 -18.32 10.11 5.27
CA ASP A 76 -18.46 11.21 6.26
C ASP A 76 -17.83 12.53 5.76
N SER A 77 -16.65 12.44 5.14
CA SER A 77 -15.86 13.61 4.73
C SER A 77 -16.19 14.14 3.33
N GLY A 78 -16.87 13.34 2.51
CA GLY A 78 -17.35 13.69 1.16
C GLY A 78 -16.29 13.71 0.05
N ASN A 79 -14.99 13.70 0.36
CA ASN A 79 -13.92 13.64 -0.65
C ASN A 79 -12.59 13.07 -0.12
N GLU A 80 -11.72 12.65 -1.05
CA GLU A 80 -10.43 12.01 -0.77
C GLU A 80 -9.51 12.80 0.16
N ARG A 81 -9.42 14.13 -0.03
CA ARG A 81 -8.52 14.99 0.72
C ARG A 81 -9.04 15.26 2.13
N SER A 82 -10.33 15.58 2.26
CA SER A 82 -10.95 15.75 3.58
C SER A 82 -10.91 14.43 4.36
N GLY A 83 -11.18 13.30 3.70
CA GLY A 83 -11.09 11.98 4.30
C GLY A 83 -9.68 11.65 4.78
N PHE A 84 -8.65 12.05 4.03
CA PHE A 84 -7.26 11.87 4.42
C PHE A 84 -6.97 12.54 5.77
N TYR A 85 -7.33 13.81 5.94
CA TYR A 85 -7.10 14.52 7.20
C TYR A 85 -8.00 13.99 8.33
N ARG A 86 -9.27 13.69 8.00
CA ARG A 86 -10.25 13.14 8.96
C ARG A 86 -9.77 11.83 9.57
N PHE A 87 -9.09 10.96 8.80
CA PHE A 87 -8.46 9.76 9.33
C PHE A 87 -7.50 10.09 10.49
N PHE A 88 -6.62 11.08 10.35
CA PHE A 88 -5.65 11.41 11.39
C PHE A 88 -6.31 12.01 12.64
N ASP A 89 -7.37 12.79 12.46
CA ASP A 89 -8.11 13.37 13.58
C ASP A 89 -8.80 12.26 14.39
N LEU A 90 -9.49 11.35 13.70
CA LEU A 90 -10.12 10.18 14.32
C LEU A 90 -9.10 9.24 14.96
N PHE A 91 -7.95 9.01 14.31
CA PHE A 91 -6.92 8.14 14.85
C PHE A 91 -6.25 8.74 16.10
N ALA A 92 -6.03 10.06 16.13
CA ALA A 92 -5.52 10.75 17.31
C ALA A 92 -6.51 10.67 18.49
N GLU A 93 -7.80 10.81 18.20
CA GLU A 93 -8.89 10.66 19.17
C GLU A 93 -8.91 9.22 19.75
N PHE A 94 -8.93 8.21 18.88
CA PHE A 94 -8.81 6.79 19.26
C PHE A 94 -7.60 6.52 20.16
N GLN A 95 -6.43 7.04 19.80
CA GLN A 95 -5.21 6.88 20.60
C GLN A 95 -5.32 7.54 21.97
N SER A 96 -6.01 8.69 22.07
CA SER A 96 -6.20 9.39 23.34
C SER A 96 -7.10 8.61 24.30
N GLU A 97 -8.14 7.96 23.78
CA GLU A 97 -9.05 7.12 24.56
C GLU A 97 -8.36 5.81 24.98
N LYS A 98 -7.67 5.12 24.06
CA LYS A 98 -6.94 3.88 24.33
C LYS A 98 -5.80 4.06 25.34
N ARG A 99 -5.16 5.24 25.39
CA ARG A 99 -4.09 5.54 26.36
C ARG A 99 -4.59 5.54 27.82
N LEU A 100 -5.90 5.55 28.05
CA LEU A 100 -6.49 5.33 29.38
C LEU A 100 -6.47 3.86 29.82
N GLU A 101 -6.11 2.91 28.94
CA GLU A 101 -6.27 1.46 29.18
C GLU A 101 -5.00 0.59 28.97
N ALA A 102 -3.85 1.16 28.59
CA ALA A 102 -2.73 0.34 28.11
C ALA A 102 -1.79 -0.20 29.22
N ALA A 103 -1.77 -1.52 29.39
CA ALA A 103 -0.71 -2.30 30.03
C ALA A 103 0.37 -2.74 29.03
N ASP A 104 1.61 -2.89 29.51
CA ASP A 104 2.80 -3.27 28.74
C ASP A 104 2.67 -4.64 28.07
N TYR A 105 3.07 -4.71 26.80
CA TYR A 105 3.30 -5.99 26.13
C TYR A 105 4.59 -5.95 25.33
N ASN A 106 5.41 -6.97 25.52
CA ASN A 106 6.66 -7.21 24.81
C ASN A 106 6.60 -8.63 24.27
N ASP A 107 6.83 -8.83 22.98
CA ASP A 107 7.26 -10.14 22.50
C ASP A 107 8.01 -10.04 21.16
N SER A 108 8.76 -11.10 20.91
CA SER A 108 10.04 -11.22 20.27
C SER A 108 9.98 -12.21 19.11
N ARG A 109 10.78 -11.89 18.06
CA ARG A 109 11.35 -12.76 17.01
C ARG A 109 10.47 -13.88 16.40
N ASN A 110 10.26 -13.87 15.07
CA ASN A 110 10.89 -14.83 14.14
C ASN A 110 10.41 -14.75 12.68
N GLN A 111 11.35 -15.18 11.82
CA GLN A 111 11.29 -15.69 10.44
C GLN A 111 10.78 -14.78 9.31
N ILE A 112 11.72 -14.48 8.41
CA ILE A 112 11.51 -13.87 7.10
C ILE A 112 10.96 -14.95 6.17
N TRP A 113 9.75 -14.74 5.64
CA TRP A 113 9.21 -15.57 4.57
C TRP A 113 9.67 -15.02 3.23
N ASP A 114 10.33 -15.88 2.47
CA ASP A 114 10.76 -15.64 1.10
C ASP A 114 9.58 -15.99 0.18
N GLU A 115 8.53 -15.16 0.17
CA GLU A 115 7.55 -15.24 -0.92
C GLU A 115 8.20 -14.68 -2.19
N ASP A 116 8.12 -15.45 -3.27
CA ASP A 116 8.48 -15.04 -4.62
C ASP A 116 7.63 -13.81 -4.98
N PHE A 117 8.28 -12.65 -5.11
CA PHE A 117 7.64 -11.35 -5.37
C PHE A 117 6.74 -11.38 -6.62
N TYR A 118 7.13 -12.15 -7.65
CA TYR A 118 6.30 -12.30 -8.83
C TYR A 118 5.10 -13.23 -8.58
N ASP A 119 5.22 -14.23 -7.71
CA ASP A 119 4.06 -15.01 -7.26
C ASP A 119 3.07 -14.20 -6.42
N PHE A 120 3.56 -13.24 -5.63
CA PHE A 120 2.71 -12.25 -4.97
C PHE A 120 1.94 -11.41 -6.00
N LEU A 121 2.62 -10.87 -7.02
CA LEU A 121 1.96 -10.14 -8.12
C LEU A 121 0.96 -11.02 -8.90
N LYS A 122 1.27 -12.30 -9.16
CA LYS A 122 0.33 -13.26 -9.76
C LYS A 122 -0.90 -13.47 -8.87
N SER A 123 -0.72 -13.53 -7.56
CA SER A 123 -1.82 -13.67 -6.60
C SER A 123 -2.75 -12.46 -6.63
N ILE A 124 -2.19 -11.24 -6.72
CA ILE A 124 -2.97 -10.01 -6.93
C ILE A 124 -3.71 -10.07 -8.28
N ARG A 125 -3.04 -10.44 -9.38
CA ARG A 125 -3.66 -10.56 -10.71
C ARG A 125 -4.88 -11.47 -10.69
N ARG A 126 -4.82 -12.59 -9.98
CA ARG A 126 -5.92 -13.56 -9.87
C ARG A 126 -7.11 -13.03 -9.08
N ARG A 127 -6.88 -12.20 -8.05
CA ARG A 127 -7.93 -11.74 -7.12
C ARG A 127 -7.72 -10.26 -6.73
N PRO A 128 -7.74 -9.30 -7.67
CA PRO A 128 -7.34 -7.92 -7.38
C PRO A 128 -8.20 -7.28 -6.29
N ALA A 129 -9.51 -7.52 -6.30
CA ALA A 129 -10.42 -7.01 -5.27
C ALA A 129 -10.10 -7.51 -3.84
N MET A 130 -9.50 -8.68 -3.67
CA MET A 130 -9.12 -9.20 -2.35
C MET A 130 -7.97 -8.42 -1.73
N TYR A 131 -6.98 -8.03 -2.53
CA TYR A 131 -5.79 -7.32 -2.07
C TYR A 131 -5.98 -5.80 -2.10
N LEU A 132 -6.60 -5.32 -3.17
CA LEU A 132 -6.73 -3.90 -3.47
C LEU A 132 -8.09 -3.34 -3.08
N GLY A 133 -9.10 -4.16 -2.77
CA GLY A 133 -10.49 -3.71 -2.53
C GLY A 133 -11.26 -3.41 -3.82
N THR A 134 -10.57 -2.92 -4.86
CA THR A 134 -11.07 -2.77 -6.23
C THR A 134 -9.92 -2.87 -7.22
N SER A 135 -10.20 -3.21 -8.48
CA SER A 135 -9.19 -3.22 -9.54
C SER A 135 -8.70 -1.80 -9.83
N SER A 136 -7.49 -1.47 -9.39
CA SER A 136 -6.90 -0.15 -9.57
C SER A 136 -5.37 -0.23 -9.60
N ILE A 137 -4.77 0.33 -10.65
CA ILE A 137 -3.32 0.46 -10.76
C ILE A 137 -2.75 1.42 -9.70
N THR A 138 -3.46 2.51 -9.40
CA THR A 138 -3.07 3.46 -8.35
C THR A 138 -2.98 2.76 -7.00
N ARG A 139 -3.94 1.90 -6.67
CA ARG A 139 -3.97 1.14 -5.41
C ARG A 139 -2.88 0.06 -5.38
N LEU A 140 -2.61 -0.61 -6.50
CA LEU A 140 -1.48 -1.53 -6.61
C LEU A 140 -0.15 -0.82 -6.34
N TYR A 141 0.10 0.31 -7.02
CA TYR A 141 1.32 1.08 -6.85
C TYR A 141 1.52 1.54 -5.39
N MET A 142 0.48 2.07 -4.76
CA MET A 142 0.52 2.46 -3.35
C MET A 142 0.75 1.28 -2.41
N LEU A 143 0.14 0.13 -2.68
CA LEU A 143 0.39 -1.10 -1.91
C LEU A 143 1.87 -1.50 -1.99
N LEU A 144 2.45 -1.57 -3.19
CA LEU A 144 3.85 -1.93 -3.37
C LEU A 144 4.80 -0.91 -2.72
N LYS A 145 4.46 0.39 -2.77
CA LYS A 145 5.19 1.44 -2.06
C LYS A 145 5.20 1.25 -0.54
N GLY A 146 4.07 0.89 0.05
CA GLY A 146 3.98 0.60 1.48
C GLY A 146 4.76 -0.64 1.87
N TYR A 147 4.67 -1.68 1.04
CA TYR A 147 5.40 -2.95 1.22
C TYR A 147 6.92 -2.74 1.21
N ASP A 148 7.44 -2.07 0.18
CA ASP A 148 8.86 -1.70 0.05
C ASP A 148 9.32 -0.79 1.21
N TYR A 149 8.49 0.18 1.61
CA TYR A 149 8.82 1.05 2.76
C TYR A 149 9.04 0.26 4.05
N ALA A 150 8.14 -0.67 4.37
CA ALA A 150 8.25 -1.51 5.56
C ALA A 150 9.53 -2.35 5.57
N ARG A 151 9.88 -2.96 4.42
CA ARG A 151 11.11 -3.76 4.27
C ARG A 151 12.36 -2.92 4.46
N ARG A 152 12.42 -1.73 3.86
CA ARG A 152 13.53 -0.78 4.03
C ARG A 152 13.68 -0.31 5.47
N GLU A 153 12.57 0.02 6.13
CA GLU A 153 12.58 0.40 7.56
C GLU A 153 13.13 -0.75 8.44
N ALA A 154 12.81 -2.00 8.09
CA ALA A 154 13.31 -3.19 8.77
C ALA A 154 14.75 -3.59 8.37
N GLY A 155 15.40 -2.86 7.45
CA GLY A 155 16.74 -3.17 6.95
C GLY A 155 16.80 -4.43 6.07
N VAL A 156 15.67 -4.87 5.52
CA VAL A 156 15.61 -6.03 4.62
C VAL A 156 16.08 -5.62 3.22
N THR A 157 17.03 -6.37 2.68
CA THR A 157 17.54 -6.18 1.32
C THR A 157 16.53 -6.63 0.28
N LEU A 158 16.60 -6.03 -0.92
CA LEU A 158 15.78 -6.44 -2.05
C LEU A 158 16.19 -7.85 -2.51
N THR A 159 15.20 -8.69 -2.82
CA THR A 159 15.42 -9.95 -3.52
C THR A 159 15.84 -9.69 -4.96
N ASP A 160 16.37 -10.71 -5.66
CA ASP A 160 16.75 -10.58 -7.07
C ASP A 160 15.55 -10.17 -7.95
N GLN A 161 14.36 -10.68 -7.66
CA GLN A 161 13.12 -10.31 -8.37
C GLN A 161 12.70 -8.87 -8.11
N GLU A 162 12.85 -8.39 -6.87
CA GLU A 162 12.58 -6.99 -6.55
C GLU A 162 13.59 -6.06 -7.24
N GLN A 163 14.88 -6.46 -7.28
CA GLN A 163 15.92 -5.73 -8.03
C GLN A 163 15.62 -5.71 -9.53
N ASP A 164 15.16 -6.82 -10.09
CA ASP A 164 14.72 -6.90 -11.48
C ASP A 164 13.50 -6.00 -11.74
N PHE A 165 12.53 -6.00 -10.82
CA PHE A 165 11.34 -5.16 -10.94
C PHE A 165 11.66 -3.66 -10.86
N LEU A 166 12.77 -3.23 -10.24
CA LEU A 166 13.19 -1.82 -10.31
C LEU A 166 13.44 -1.35 -11.75
N GLN A 167 13.91 -2.25 -12.64
CA GLN A 167 14.16 -1.95 -14.05
C GLN A 167 12.86 -1.82 -14.86
N PHE A 168 11.73 -2.29 -14.32
CA PHE A 168 10.42 -2.18 -14.97
C PHE A 168 10.03 -0.71 -15.20
N GLN A 169 10.39 0.19 -14.28
CA GLN A 169 10.14 1.63 -14.41
C GLN A 169 10.77 2.21 -15.68
N GLU A 170 12.07 1.98 -15.88
CA GLU A 170 12.82 2.48 -17.04
C GLU A 170 12.33 1.81 -18.34
N TRP A 171 11.98 0.52 -18.25
CA TRP A 171 11.42 -0.22 -19.39
C TRP A 171 10.07 0.35 -19.84
N VAL A 172 9.15 0.64 -18.92
CA VAL A 172 7.85 1.26 -19.24
C VAL A 172 8.06 2.65 -19.85
N GLN A 173 8.96 3.47 -19.28
CA GLN A 173 9.29 4.78 -19.84
C GLN A 173 9.79 4.68 -21.28
N ALA A 174 10.72 3.77 -21.56
CA ALA A 174 11.22 3.54 -22.92
C ALA A 174 10.13 3.01 -23.86
N ARG A 175 9.26 2.12 -23.38
CA ARG A 175 8.17 1.51 -24.15
C ARG A 175 7.15 2.52 -24.66
N PHE A 176 6.90 3.57 -23.88
CA PHE A 176 5.94 4.65 -24.16
C PHE A 176 6.62 5.97 -24.59
N ASP A 177 7.94 5.99 -24.81
CA ASP A 177 8.71 7.19 -25.16
C ASP A 177 8.53 8.37 -24.16
N ILE A 178 8.52 8.05 -22.87
CA ILE A 178 8.34 9.01 -21.78
C ILE A 178 9.70 9.37 -21.17
N HIS A 179 10.09 10.63 -21.26
CA HIS A 179 11.32 11.16 -20.64
C HIS A 179 11.10 11.88 -19.30
N SER A 180 9.85 11.95 -18.83
CA SER A 180 9.51 12.59 -17.56
C SER A 180 9.65 11.60 -16.38
N PRO A 181 9.88 12.07 -15.13
CA PRO A 181 10.04 11.21 -13.95
C PRO A 181 8.71 10.62 -13.44
N GLN A 182 7.70 10.49 -14.31
CA GLN A 182 6.43 9.88 -13.95
C GLN A 182 6.61 8.40 -13.65
N SER A 183 5.98 7.93 -12.59
CA SER A 183 5.97 6.53 -12.21
C SER A 183 5.18 5.69 -13.23
N TRP A 184 5.56 4.43 -13.37
CA TRP A 184 4.95 3.50 -14.33
C TRP A 184 3.43 3.42 -14.20
N ASP A 185 2.86 3.54 -12.98
CA ASP A 185 1.41 3.51 -12.75
C ASP A 185 0.71 4.68 -13.45
N LYS A 186 1.30 5.87 -13.38
CA LYS A 186 0.78 7.08 -14.03
C LYS A 186 0.92 7.01 -15.54
N ILE A 187 2.04 6.48 -16.03
CA ILE A 187 2.27 6.31 -17.47
C ILE A 187 1.22 5.35 -18.03
N ILE A 188 1.06 4.17 -17.42
CA ILE A 188 0.11 3.15 -17.87
C ILE A 188 -1.33 3.70 -17.77
N LEU A 189 -1.70 4.30 -16.64
CA LEU A 189 -3.03 4.89 -16.46
C LEU A 189 -3.35 5.97 -17.50
N PHE A 190 -2.37 6.78 -17.87
CA PHE A 190 -2.55 7.81 -18.90
C PHE A 190 -2.89 7.21 -20.29
N HIS A 191 -2.40 6.01 -20.57
CA HIS A 191 -2.66 5.28 -21.82
C HIS A 191 -3.85 4.32 -21.74
N SER A 192 -4.53 4.25 -20.59
CA SER A 192 -5.68 3.36 -20.35
C SER A 192 -6.99 4.15 -20.27
N ILE A 193 -8.13 3.47 -20.46
CA ILE A 193 -9.46 4.08 -20.31
C ILE A 193 -9.76 4.40 -18.84
N ASP A 194 -9.42 3.48 -17.94
CA ASP A 194 -9.67 3.61 -16.51
C ASP A 194 -8.66 2.83 -15.64
N GLU A 195 -8.87 2.90 -14.32
CA GLU A 195 -8.05 2.22 -13.30
C GLU A 195 -8.04 0.69 -13.43
N GLN A 196 -9.14 0.10 -13.92
CA GLN A 196 -9.27 -1.34 -14.06
C GLN A 196 -8.54 -1.84 -15.29
N GLU A 197 -8.68 -1.16 -16.42
CA GLU A 197 -7.92 -1.44 -17.64
C GLU A 197 -6.43 -1.19 -17.39
N ALA A 198 -6.05 -0.10 -16.74
CA ALA A 198 -4.65 0.17 -16.42
C ALA A 198 -4.02 -0.95 -15.57
N LEU A 199 -4.77 -1.52 -14.61
CA LEU A 199 -4.30 -2.66 -13.84
C LEU A 199 -4.09 -3.90 -14.71
N LYS A 200 -4.98 -4.13 -15.69
CA LYS A 200 -4.83 -5.23 -16.67
C LYS A 200 -3.58 -5.00 -17.51
N ASP A 201 -3.41 -3.80 -18.04
CA ASP A 201 -2.30 -3.40 -18.90
C ASP A 201 -0.96 -3.50 -18.15
N PHE A 202 -0.93 -3.16 -16.86
CA PHE A 202 0.25 -3.40 -16.01
C PHE A 202 0.70 -4.86 -16.05
N PHE A 203 -0.21 -5.82 -15.93
CA PHE A 203 0.17 -7.23 -15.94
C PHE A 203 0.60 -7.72 -17.33
N GLU A 204 0.01 -7.19 -18.40
CA GLU A 204 0.43 -7.49 -19.78
C GLU A 204 1.84 -6.96 -20.06
N LEU A 205 2.10 -5.71 -19.64
CA LEU A 205 3.42 -5.08 -19.72
C LEU A 205 4.46 -5.80 -18.85
N LEU A 206 4.07 -6.28 -17.67
CA LEU A 206 4.94 -7.07 -16.82
C LEU A 206 5.31 -8.41 -17.47
N ASP A 207 4.35 -9.09 -18.09
CA ASP A 207 4.60 -10.35 -18.83
C ASP A 207 5.57 -10.11 -20.00
N GLU A 208 5.39 -9.01 -20.76
CA GLU A 208 6.30 -8.59 -21.84
C GLU A 208 7.73 -8.32 -21.32
N PHE A 209 7.84 -7.57 -20.24
CA PHE A 209 9.11 -7.24 -19.59
C PHE A 209 9.88 -8.49 -19.16
N LEU A 210 9.21 -9.42 -18.46
CA LEU A 210 9.83 -10.66 -17.99
C LEU A 210 10.22 -11.59 -19.15
N SER A 211 9.38 -11.68 -20.18
CA SER A 211 9.68 -12.48 -21.38
C SER A 211 10.93 -11.98 -22.10
N ARG A 212 11.09 -10.65 -22.23
CA ARG A 212 12.28 -10.03 -22.80
C ARG A 212 13.54 -10.36 -22.00
N LYS A 213 13.50 -10.23 -20.67
CA LYS A 213 14.67 -10.55 -19.81
C LYS A 213 15.10 -12.01 -19.95
N LEU A 214 14.15 -12.94 -20.07
CA LEU A 214 14.45 -14.34 -20.29
C LEU A 214 15.17 -14.59 -21.63
N GLN A 215 14.77 -13.86 -22.69
CA GLN A 215 15.43 -13.94 -23.99
C GLN A 215 16.86 -13.36 -23.96
N GLU A 216 17.06 -12.24 -23.26
CA GLU A 216 18.38 -11.62 -23.09
C GLU A 216 19.33 -12.51 -22.27
N ALA A 217 18.82 -13.25 -21.27
CA ALA A 217 19.63 -14.17 -20.46
C ALA A 217 20.02 -15.48 -21.17
N THR A 218 19.35 -15.82 -22.28
CA THR A 218 19.58 -17.06 -23.05
C THR A 218 20.34 -16.84 -24.37
N SER A 219 20.67 -15.59 -24.68
CA SER A 219 21.43 -15.16 -25.87
C SER A 219 22.89 -14.85 -25.53
#